data_AF-A0A519KR58-F1
#
_entry.id   AF-A0A519KR58-F1
#
_cell.length_a   1.000
_cell.length_b   1.000
_cell.length_c   1.000
_cell.angle_alpha   90.00
_cell.angle_beta   90.00
_cell.angle_gamma   90.00
#
_symmetry.space_group_name_H-M   'P 1'
#
loop_
_entity.id
_entity.type
_entity.pdbx_description
1 polymer ?
#
loop_
_entity_poly.entity_id
_entity_poly.type
_entity_poly.pdbx_seq_one_letter_code
_entity_poly.pdbx_strand_id
1 'polypeptide(L)'
;MIKRLTAVAVAATLGIFALGVSAPAAKAEAPYWQCVTFARMFSGIQIFGDAVTWWRQAQGRFQTGQSPRTGSVLAFEANGRMNRGHVAVVSEVLTDRVIRVTHANWGGSRGKVEENVTVVDVSNRNDWTEVKVWYNPIHDL
;
A
#
# COMPACT_ATOMS: atom_id res chain seq x y z
N MET A 1 -9.95 -34.07 71.34
CA MET A 1 -9.91 -35.28 70.48
C MET A 1 -10.84 -35.05 69.29
N ILE A 2 -10.48 -35.58 68.11
CA ILE A 2 -11.27 -35.64 66.84
C ILE A 2 -11.18 -34.33 66.02
N LYS A 3 -10.16 -34.15 65.18
CA LYS A 3 -10.01 -34.56 63.76
C LYS A 3 -11.10 -34.03 62.81
N ARG A 4 -10.65 -33.08 61.97
CA ARG A 4 -10.87 -32.90 60.51
C ARG A 4 -12.22 -33.34 59.93
N LEU A 5 -12.75 -32.44 59.08
CA LEU A 5 -13.33 -32.66 57.74
C LEU A 5 -14.71 -31.98 57.63
N THR A 6 -14.76 -30.87 56.91
CA THR A 6 -15.88 -30.51 56.01
C THR A 6 -15.42 -29.38 55.09
N ALA A 7 -14.49 -29.73 54.20
CA ALA A 7 -14.15 -28.92 53.05
C ALA A 7 -15.17 -29.19 51.93
N VAL A 8 -16.37 -28.60 51.98
CA VAL A 8 -17.23 -28.46 50.78
C VAL A 8 -18.19 -27.28 51.01
N ALA A 9 -17.77 -26.04 50.78
CA ALA A 9 -18.71 -24.91 50.71
C ALA A 9 -18.16 -23.64 50.03
N VAL A 10 -17.21 -23.70 49.10
CA VAL A 10 -16.79 -22.47 48.35
C VAL A 10 -16.37 -22.78 46.92
N ALA A 11 -17.16 -23.55 46.16
CA ALA A 11 -16.79 -23.87 44.77
C ALA A 11 -17.96 -23.86 43.78
N ALA A 12 -19.06 -23.16 44.08
CA ALA A 12 -20.28 -23.24 43.26
C ALA A 12 -20.84 -21.88 42.79
N THR A 13 -20.01 -20.83 42.68
CA THR A 13 -20.49 -19.53 42.14
C THR A 13 -19.63 -18.92 41.02
N LEU A 14 -18.54 -19.56 40.59
CA LEU A 14 -17.71 -19.05 39.47
C LEU A 14 -17.85 -19.84 38.15
N GLY A 15 -18.68 -20.89 38.11
CA GLY A 15 -18.67 -21.86 37.01
C GLY A 15 -19.64 -21.62 35.85
N ILE A 16 -20.50 -20.60 35.86
CA ILE A 16 -21.64 -20.51 34.91
C ILE A 16 -21.60 -19.23 34.05
N PHE A 17 -20.42 -18.74 33.68
CA PHE A 17 -20.31 -17.65 32.68
C PHE A 17 -19.38 -17.96 31.49
N ALA A 18 -18.86 -19.19 31.40
CA ALA A 18 -17.86 -19.55 30.38
C ALA A 18 -18.41 -20.26 29.13
N LEU A 19 -19.72 -20.52 29.03
CA LEU A 19 -20.28 -21.39 27.98
C LEU A 19 -21.23 -20.71 26.96
N GLY A 20 -21.43 -19.39 27.03
CA GLY A 20 -22.51 -18.74 26.28
C GLY A 20 -22.15 -17.66 25.26
N VAL A 21 -20.92 -17.13 25.26
CA VAL A 21 -20.58 -15.99 24.40
C VAL A 21 -19.48 -16.38 23.43
N SER A 22 -19.88 -16.98 22.31
CA SER A 22 -19.04 -16.98 21.11
C SER A 22 -18.97 -15.53 20.63
N ALA A 23 -17.87 -14.83 20.94
CA ALA A 23 -17.62 -13.54 20.31
C ALA A 23 -17.65 -13.75 18.79
N PRO A 24 -18.37 -12.91 18.02
CA PRO A 24 -18.33 -13.03 16.57
C PRO A 24 -16.88 -12.90 16.13
N ALA A 25 -16.41 -13.83 15.30
CA ALA A 25 -15.10 -13.71 14.69
C ALA A 25 -15.07 -12.38 13.93
N ALA A 26 -14.29 -11.42 14.41
CA ALA A 26 -14.10 -10.15 13.72
C ALA A 26 -13.50 -10.48 12.34
N LYS A 27 -14.26 -10.22 11.28
CA LYS A 27 -13.71 -10.27 9.92
C LYS A 27 -12.80 -9.07 9.77
N ALA A 28 -11.49 -9.30 9.70
CA ALA A 28 -10.54 -8.26 9.32
C ALA A 28 -10.86 -7.87 7.87
N GLU A 29 -11.34 -6.64 7.68
CA GLU A 29 -11.44 -6.06 6.34
C GLU A 29 -10.03 -5.87 5.77
N ALA A 30 -9.87 -6.14 4.47
CA ALA A 30 -8.60 -5.89 3.80
C ALA A 30 -8.24 -4.40 3.94
N PRO A 31 -6.96 -4.05 4.23
CA PRO A 31 -6.59 -2.66 4.41
C PRO A 31 -6.90 -1.84 3.16
N TYR A 32 -7.51 -0.66 3.34
CA TYR A 32 -7.73 0.28 2.25
C TYR A 32 -6.48 1.15 2.06
N TRP A 33 -5.70 0.88 1.02
CA TRP A 33 -4.48 1.60 0.73
C TRP A 33 -4.71 2.85 -0.12
N GLN A 34 -3.96 3.91 0.17
CA GLN A 34 -3.79 5.06 -0.73
C GLN A 34 -2.41 4.97 -1.36
N CYS A 35 -2.23 5.52 -2.56
CA CYS A 35 -0.93 5.50 -3.24
C CYS A 35 0.19 6.13 -2.40
N VAL A 36 -0.07 7.30 -1.81
CA VAL A 36 0.90 8.01 -0.97
C VAL A 36 1.21 7.27 0.33
N THR A 37 0.22 6.67 1.00
CA THR A 37 0.48 5.94 2.25
C THR A 37 1.25 4.66 1.98
N PHE A 38 0.89 3.95 0.92
CA PHE A 38 1.62 2.77 0.45
C PHE A 38 3.07 3.13 0.08
N ALA A 39 3.28 4.13 -0.78
CA ALA A 39 4.61 4.50 -1.26
C ALA A 39 5.52 4.93 -0.10
N ARG A 40 5.02 5.69 0.88
CA ARG A 40 5.79 6.05 2.08
C ARG A 40 6.22 4.83 2.89
N MET A 41 5.31 3.89 3.10
CA MET A 41 5.58 2.68 3.87
C MET A 41 6.63 1.82 3.17
N PHE A 42 6.52 1.65 1.85
CA PHE A 42 7.36 0.71 1.10
C PHE A 42 8.71 1.30 0.70
N SER A 43 8.78 2.60 0.35
CA SER A 43 10.03 3.27 -0.04
C SER A 43 10.78 3.93 1.11
N GLY A 44 10.12 4.16 2.25
CA GLY A 44 10.65 4.94 3.37
C GLY A 44 10.65 6.46 3.16
N ILE A 45 10.28 6.96 1.97
CA ILE A 45 10.22 8.40 1.68
C ILE A 45 9.12 9.07 2.52
N GLN A 46 9.50 9.95 3.44
CA GLN A 46 8.57 10.67 4.33
C GLN A 46 8.10 12.00 3.72
N ILE A 47 7.39 11.92 2.60
CA ILE A 47 6.69 13.04 1.96
C ILE A 47 5.17 12.87 2.17
N PHE A 48 4.47 13.98 2.40
CA PHE A 48 3.05 13.98 2.78
C PHE A 48 2.23 14.90 1.87
N GLY A 49 0.92 14.72 1.86
CA GLY A 49 0.00 15.46 1.01
C GLY A 49 -0.23 14.79 -0.34
N ASP A 50 -0.82 15.53 -1.27
CA ASP A 50 -1.21 15.03 -2.59
C ASP A 50 -0.01 14.60 -3.42
N ALA A 51 -0.17 13.51 -4.18
CA ALA A 51 0.88 12.89 -4.98
C ALA A 51 1.51 13.84 -6.01
N VAL A 52 0.71 14.73 -6.63
CA VAL A 52 1.18 15.75 -7.58
C VAL A 52 2.23 16.69 -6.98
N THR A 53 2.26 16.84 -5.65
CA THR A 53 3.24 17.70 -4.98
C THR A 53 4.56 16.98 -4.67
N TRP A 54 4.61 15.66 -4.78
CA TRP A 54 5.74 14.85 -4.31
C TRP A 54 7.05 15.18 -5.02
N TRP A 55 7.02 15.34 -6.34
CA TRP A 55 8.24 15.64 -7.10
C TRP A 55 8.91 16.92 -6.59
N ARG A 56 8.13 18.01 -6.48
CA ARG A 56 8.62 19.30 -5.94
C ARG A 56 9.08 19.17 -4.49
N GLN A 57 8.35 18.44 -3.64
CA GLN A 57 8.72 18.24 -2.25
C GLN A 57 10.00 17.39 -2.07
N ALA A 58 10.32 16.53 -3.05
CA ALA A 58 11.51 15.69 -3.01
C ALA A 58 12.78 16.46 -3.37
N GLN A 59 12.68 17.51 -4.18
CA GLN A 59 13.81 18.33 -4.61
C GLN A 59 14.55 18.92 -3.40
N GLY A 60 15.87 18.74 -3.38
CA GLY A 60 16.74 19.18 -2.28
C GLY A 60 16.68 18.33 -1.00
N ARG A 61 15.78 17.33 -0.93
CA ARG A 61 15.61 16.44 0.24
C ARG A 61 15.94 14.97 -0.07
N PHE A 62 15.70 14.56 -1.30
CA PHE A 62 15.98 13.23 -1.82
C PHE A 62 16.71 13.33 -3.16
N GLN A 63 17.38 12.25 -3.56
CA GLN A 63 17.89 12.13 -4.92
C GLN A 63 16.70 12.05 -5.89
N THR A 64 16.69 12.93 -6.88
CA THR A 64 15.67 12.99 -7.93
C THR A 64 16.36 12.92 -9.28
N GLY A 65 15.67 12.39 -10.28
CA GLY A 65 16.23 12.23 -11.62
C GLY A 65 15.26 11.51 -12.56
N GLN A 66 15.62 11.48 -13.84
CA GLN A 66 14.77 10.95 -14.90
C GLN A 66 14.98 9.45 -15.17
N SER A 67 15.97 8.82 -14.55
CA SER A 67 16.22 7.38 -14.72
C SER A 67 15.73 6.61 -13.49
N PRO A 68 14.70 5.76 -13.62
CA PRO A 68 14.19 4.95 -12.53
C PRO A 68 15.25 4.03 -11.93
N ARG A 69 15.13 3.78 -10.63
CA ARG A 69 15.92 2.77 -9.91
C ARG A 69 14.98 1.93 -9.05
N THR A 70 15.28 0.65 -8.87
CA THR A 70 14.52 -0.18 -7.92
C THR A 70 14.49 0.48 -6.54
N GLY A 71 13.30 0.54 -5.92
CA GLY A 71 13.05 1.21 -4.64
C GLY A 71 12.80 2.72 -4.74
N SER A 72 13.06 3.35 -5.89
CA SER A 72 12.68 4.74 -6.15
C SER A 72 11.15 4.87 -6.34
N VAL A 73 10.65 6.11 -6.27
CA VAL A 73 9.23 6.40 -6.48
C VAL A 73 9.06 7.18 -7.78
N LEU A 74 8.25 6.63 -8.69
CA LEU A 74 7.77 7.34 -9.86
C LEU A 74 6.60 8.24 -9.46
N ALA A 75 6.71 9.54 -9.74
CA ALA A 75 5.68 10.53 -9.43
C ALA A 75 4.97 10.97 -10.72
N PHE A 76 3.66 10.83 -10.74
CA PHE A 76 2.81 11.17 -11.87
C PHE A 76 2.18 12.54 -11.68
N GLU A 77 2.20 13.36 -12.72
CA GLU A 77 1.44 14.60 -12.77
C GLU A 77 -0.07 14.33 -12.74
N ALA A 78 -0.83 15.37 -12.43
CA ALA A 78 -2.28 15.29 -12.49
C ALA A 78 -2.76 15.16 -13.94
N ASN A 79 -3.60 14.16 -14.23
CA ASN A 79 -4.15 13.96 -15.57
C ASN A 79 -5.59 13.41 -15.51
N GLY A 80 -6.51 14.07 -16.21
CA GLY A 80 -7.92 13.65 -16.33
C GLY A 80 -8.57 13.45 -14.96
N ARG A 81 -9.00 12.21 -14.67
CA ARG A 81 -9.65 11.84 -13.40
C ARG A 81 -8.66 11.69 -12.23
N MET A 82 -7.36 11.66 -12.49
CA MET A 82 -6.28 11.58 -11.51
C MET A 82 -5.78 12.99 -11.14
N ASN A 83 -6.68 13.84 -10.62
CA ASN A 83 -6.40 15.25 -10.37
C ASN A 83 -5.40 15.52 -9.22
N ARG A 84 -5.19 14.55 -8.33
CA ARG A 84 -4.21 14.65 -7.23
C ARG A 84 -2.84 14.07 -7.61
N GLY A 85 -2.63 13.71 -8.88
CA GLY A 85 -1.48 12.94 -9.34
C GLY A 85 -1.48 11.53 -8.75
N HIS A 86 -0.36 10.83 -8.87
CA HIS A 86 -0.18 9.50 -8.29
C HIS A 86 1.29 9.21 -8.02
N VAL A 87 1.57 8.22 -7.17
CA VAL A 87 2.92 7.73 -6.93
C VAL A 87 2.95 6.20 -6.94
N ALA A 88 4.00 5.65 -7.53
CA ALA A 88 4.22 4.21 -7.63
C ALA A 88 5.67 3.89 -7.27
N VAL A 89 5.90 2.81 -6.51
CA VAL A 89 7.28 2.40 -6.17
C VAL A 89 7.80 1.48 -7.26
N VAL A 90 8.99 1.75 -7.77
CA VAL A 90 9.66 0.91 -8.77
C VAL A 90 10.09 -0.40 -8.11
N SER A 91 9.47 -1.51 -8.48
CA SER A 91 9.84 -2.84 -7.97
C SER A 91 11.00 -3.45 -8.73
N GLU A 92 11.10 -3.18 -10.04
CA GLU A 92 12.14 -3.75 -10.91
C GLU A 92 12.40 -2.85 -12.12
N VAL A 93 13.66 -2.76 -12.56
CA VAL A 93 14.04 -2.13 -13.82
C VAL A 93 14.40 -3.23 -14.81
N LEU A 94 13.58 -3.42 -15.85
CA LEU A 94 13.74 -4.52 -16.81
C LEU A 94 14.62 -4.10 -18.00
N THR A 95 14.43 -2.88 -18.49
CA THR A 95 15.22 -2.27 -19.56
C THR A 95 15.36 -0.77 -19.31
N ASP A 96 16.00 -0.05 -20.23
CA ASP A 96 16.06 1.42 -20.20
C ASP A 96 14.68 2.09 -20.37
N ARG A 97 13.70 1.37 -20.94
CA ARG A 97 12.34 1.87 -21.20
C ARG A 97 11.22 1.10 -20.52
N VAL A 98 11.52 0.03 -19.80
CA VAL A 98 10.49 -0.82 -19.18
C VAL A 98 10.85 -1.07 -17.73
N ILE A 99 9.92 -0.75 -16.85
CA ILE A 99 10.00 -1.02 -15.41
C ILE A 99 8.76 -1.77 -14.96
N ARG A 100 8.84 -2.33 -13.76
CA ARG A 100 7.69 -2.76 -12.98
C ARG A 100 7.53 -1.86 -11.77
N VAL A 101 6.29 -1.58 -11.42
CA VAL A 101 5.94 -0.80 -10.25
C VAL A 101 4.95 -1.53 -9.37
N THR A 102 5.02 -1.28 -8.07
CA THR A 102 3.98 -1.62 -7.11
C THR A 102 3.34 -0.34 -6.62
N HIS A 103 2.01 -0.29 -6.65
CA HIS A 103 1.24 0.89 -6.28
C HIS A 103 -0.13 0.51 -5.73
N ALA A 104 -0.85 1.48 -5.18
CA ALA A 104 -2.16 1.24 -4.60
C ALA A 104 -3.21 2.23 -5.11
N ASN A 105 -4.47 1.78 -5.16
CA ASN A 105 -5.64 2.61 -5.44
C ASN A 105 -5.62 3.30 -6.83
N TRP A 106 -5.19 2.58 -7.87
CA TRP A 106 -5.20 3.05 -9.25
C TRP A 106 -6.40 2.51 -10.04
N GLY A 107 -7.02 3.36 -10.85
CA GLY A 107 -7.90 3.10 -12.01
C GLY A 107 -9.05 2.07 -11.90
N GLY A 108 -8.77 0.82 -11.52
CA GLY A 108 -9.75 -0.27 -11.36
C GLY A 108 -9.66 -1.03 -10.02
N SER A 109 -8.58 -0.84 -9.25
CA SER A 109 -8.29 -1.58 -8.02
C SER A 109 -8.35 -0.66 -6.80
N ARG A 110 -9.54 -0.08 -6.56
CA ARG A 110 -9.75 0.88 -5.47
C ARG A 110 -9.36 0.29 -4.12
N GLY A 111 -8.49 1.01 -3.41
CA GLY A 111 -7.99 0.61 -2.09
C GLY A 111 -7.06 -0.60 -2.07
N LYS A 112 -6.76 -1.21 -3.21
CA LYS A 112 -5.92 -2.42 -3.31
C LYS A 112 -4.52 -2.08 -3.78
N VAL A 113 -3.57 -2.95 -3.44
CA VAL A 113 -2.20 -2.94 -3.97
C VAL A 113 -2.18 -3.75 -5.26
N GLU A 114 -1.59 -3.19 -6.30
CA GLU A 114 -1.27 -3.87 -7.56
C GLU A 114 0.24 -4.00 -7.64
N GLU A 115 0.72 -5.23 -7.75
CA GLU A 115 2.15 -5.57 -7.72
C GLU A 115 2.68 -5.83 -9.13
N ASN A 116 3.92 -5.40 -9.36
CA ASN A 116 4.66 -5.66 -10.59
C ASN A 116 3.94 -5.23 -11.87
N VAL A 117 3.22 -4.12 -11.81
CA VAL A 117 2.52 -3.50 -12.94
C VAL A 117 3.56 -2.95 -13.92
N THR A 118 3.46 -3.35 -15.18
CA THR A 118 4.38 -2.91 -16.23
C THR A 118 4.16 -1.44 -16.56
N VAL A 119 5.24 -0.68 -16.63
CA VAL A 119 5.27 0.70 -17.10
C VAL A 119 6.31 0.83 -18.20
N VAL A 120 5.92 1.48 -19.30
CA VAL A 120 6.77 1.68 -20.48
C VAL A 120 6.98 3.17 -20.71
N ASP A 121 8.24 3.59 -20.82
CA ASP A 121 8.60 4.94 -21.25
C ASP A 121 8.38 5.10 -22.76
N VAL A 122 7.43 5.95 -23.10
CA VAL A 122 7.08 6.32 -24.48
C VAL A 122 7.58 7.72 -24.85
N SER A 123 8.33 8.37 -23.96
CA SER A 123 8.91 9.68 -24.23
C SER A 123 9.92 9.62 -25.38
N ASN A 124 9.94 10.68 -26.18
CA ASN A 124 10.88 10.84 -27.29
C ASN A 124 12.35 10.82 -26.83
N ARG A 125 12.63 11.23 -25.59
CA ARG A 125 13.99 11.43 -25.07
C ARG A 125 14.49 10.30 -24.16
N ASN A 126 13.70 9.27 -23.91
CA ASN A 126 14.03 8.21 -22.93
C ASN A 126 14.25 8.78 -21.51
N ASP A 127 13.41 9.75 -21.14
CA ASP A 127 13.58 10.54 -19.93
C ASP A 127 12.38 10.41 -18.98
N TRP A 128 11.54 9.38 -19.21
CA TRP A 128 10.42 8.99 -18.36
C TRP A 128 9.40 10.11 -18.10
N THR A 129 9.39 11.13 -18.95
CA THR A 129 8.41 12.24 -18.90
C THR A 129 7.04 11.85 -19.45
N GLU A 130 6.98 10.76 -20.21
CA GLU A 130 5.75 10.24 -20.80
C GLU A 130 5.75 8.72 -20.73
N VAL A 131 4.74 8.14 -20.07
CA VAL A 131 4.69 6.70 -19.82
C VAL A 131 3.32 6.11 -20.14
N LYS A 132 3.32 4.85 -20.53
CA LYS A 132 2.14 3.98 -20.53
C LYS A 132 2.19 3.03 -19.35
N VAL A 133 1.06 2.85 -18.68
CA VAL A 133 0.94 2.03 -17.47
C VAL A 133 -0.08 0.96 -17.74
N TRP A 134 0.33 -0.31 -17.58
CA TRP A 134 -0.58 -1.43 -17.76
C TRP A 134 -1.85 -1.24 -16.94
N TYR A 135 -2.99 -1.31 -17.60
CA TYR A 135 -4.30 -1.07 -17.00
C TYR A 135 -5.12 -2.35 -16.98
N ASN A 136 -5.15 -3.00 -15.80
CA ASN A 136 -5.79 -4.31 -15.62
C ASN A 136 -7.23 -4.40 -16.17
N PRO A 137 -8.12 -3.40 -16.01
CA PRO A 137 -9.48 -3.48 -16.53
C PRO A 137 -9.63 -3.59 -18.05
N ILE A 138 -8.63 -3.17 -18.83
CA ILE A 138 -8.64 -3.30 -20.30
C ILE A 138 -7.58 -4.28 -20.81
N HIS A 139 -6.75 -4.84 -19.93
CA HIS A 139 -5.64 -5.74 -20.26
C HIS A 139 -4.70 -5.20 -21.35
N ASP A 140 -4.35 -3.91 -21.25
CA ASP A 140 -3.48 -3.24 -22.21
C ASP A 140 -2.66 -2.10 -21.56
N LEU A 141 -1.70 -1.55 -22.31
CA LEU A 141 -0.81 -0.42 -21.94
C LEU A 141 -1.36 0.97 -22.30
#